data_AF-A0A9E8HPU9-F1
#
_entry.id   AF-A0A9E8HPU9-F1
#
_cell.length_a   1.000
_cell.length_b   1.000
_cell.length_c   1.000
_cell.angle_alpha   90.00
_cell.angle_beta   90.00
_cell.angle_gamma   90.00
#
_symmetry.space_group_name_H-M   'P 1'
#
loop_
_entity.id
_entity.type
_entity.pdbx_description
1 polymer ?
#
loop_
_entity_poly.entity_id
_entity_poly.type
_entity_poly.pdbx_seq_one_letter_code
_entity_poly.pdbx_strand_id
1 'polypeptide(L)'
;MERDKGKHNSDDVSAPKPISGAAAFKPTTSKELDLARKREERKEAERKRVSEEQTQQHIRKKLLAECQTLLNVNYDWLYLDDYPDNRSVALAKRNRDYWLFICCVFFIVFCAGVLGVVPAWVGGSSFGLLFVVLCFALKPFRRFFSAEPTLNELLSERKKLEFRALNHIKLLEGQEGLAWKCRKLAKYNANLKRTLFQGAMDLSAKKRLFSVIREKKHIRLYLQLMLEAEKAYKRLQQDYLKHHFNNLEQGIDDTVDEQSRSVSTSVAANGSSSNTDSSQAMSSKAMSSNPMSSKTTSAEKSSQASGQPITVAQPDSVAASPTSSQ
;
A
#
# COMPACT_ATOMS: atom_id res chain seq x y z
N MET A 1 10.66 72.89 61.62
CA MET A 1 10.90 74.33 61.44
C MET A 1 12.14 74.48 60.59
N GLU A 2 11.99 75.18 59.44
CA GLU A 2 13.02 75.96 58.72
C GLU A 2 14.21 75.20 58.09
N ARG A 3 14.75 75.53 56.91
CA ARG A 3 14.54 76.51 55.82
C ARG A 3 15.49 75.99 54.68
N ASP A 4 15.07 75.75 53.43
CA ASP A 4 14.99 76.70 52.28
C ASP A 4 16.19 77.69 52.24
N LYS A 5 16.90 78.05 51.15
CA LYS A 5 16.80 77.91 49.69
C LYS A 5 17.98 78.71 49.09
N GLY A 6 18.26 78.57 47.79
CA GLY A 6 18.93 79.62 46.97
C GLY A 6 20.23 79.13 46.31
N LYS A 7 20.39 78.88 44.99
CA LYS A 7 19.90 79.44 43.71
C LYS A 7 20.87 80.45 43.07
N HIS A 8 21.17 80.19 41.79
CA HIS A 8 21.61 81.05 40.68
C HIS A 8 23.09 81.39 40.49
N ASN A 9 23.68 80.91 39.36
CA ASN A 9 23.96 81.60 38.07
C ASN A 9 25.37 82.20 38.11
N SER A 10 26.18 82.24 37.05
CA SER A 10 25.98 82.02 35.61
C SER A 10 27.38 81.96 34.98
N ASP A 11 27.49 81.14 33.93
CA ASP A 11 28.21 81.39 32.67
C ASP A 11 29.55 82.12 32.72
N ASP A 12 30.62 81.41 32.35
CA ASP A 12 31.50 81.97 31.33
C ASP A 12 32.08 80.92 30.39
N VAL A 13 32.11 81.34 29.13
CA VAL A 13 32.28 80.56 27.92
C VAL A 13 33.75 80.23 27.68
N SER A 14 34.07 78.95 27.49
CA SER A 14 35.26 78.56 26.74
C SER A 14 35.00 77.30 25.93
N ALA A 15 35.16 77.46 24.62
CA ALA A 15 34.87 76.50 23.58
C ALA A 15 35.47 75.10 23.86
N PRO A 16 34.71 74.01 23.62
CA PRO A 16 35.27 72.68 23.67
C PRO A 16 36.17 72.45 22.45
N LYS A 17 37.45 72.16 22.69
CA LYS A 17 38.35 71.57 21.70
C LYS A 17 37.67 70.34 21.10
N PRO A 18 37.73 70.10 19.77
CA PRO A 18 37.23 68.86 19.21
C PRO A 18 38.06 67.71 19.78
N ILE A 19 37.45 66.95 20.68
CA ILE A 19 38.00 65.70 21.18
C ILE A 19 37.98 64.76 19.99
N SER A 20 39.16 64.55 19.43
CA SER A 20 39.51 63.59 18.40
C SER A 20 38.97 62.20 18.76
N GLY A 21 37.72 61.92 18.40
CA GLY A 21 37.05 60.63 18.51
C GLY A 21 37.50 59.62 17.44
N ALA A 22 38.79 59.60 17.10
CA ALA A 22 39.37 58.75 16.06
C ALA A 22 40.37 57.73 16.62
N ALA A 23 40.33 57.42 17.93
CA ALA A 23 41.30 56.54 18.58
C ALA A 23 40.70 55.29 19.24
N ALA A 24 39.48 54.88 18.83
CA ALA A 24 38.85 53.65 19.33
C ALA A 24 38.58 52.58 18.25
N PHE A 25 39.11 52.75 17.05
CA PHE A 25 39.18 51.68 16.04
C PHE A 25 40.64 51.31 15.82
N LYS A 26 41.20 50.57 16.78
CA LYS A 26 42.38 49.75 16.47
C LYS A 26 41.91 48.68 15.47
N PRO A 27 42.60 48.48 14.34
CA PRO A 27 42.26 47.42 13.40
C PRO A 27 42.34 46.11 14.18
N THR A 28 41.22 45.41 14.28
CA THR A 28 41.16 44.05 14.80
C THR A 28 42.25 43.26 14.10
N THR A 29 43.22 42.80 14.89
CA THR A 29 44.35 41.98 14.45
C THR A 29 43.83 40.95 13.45
N SER A 30 44.42 40.88 12.24
CA SER A 30 43.93 40.00 11.15
C SER A 30 43.64 38.56 11.61
N LYS A 31 44.40 38.09 12.60
CA LYS A 31 44.22 36.79 13.27
C LYS A 31 42.88 36.62 14.02
N GLU A 32 42.34 37.67 14.65
CA GLU A 32 41.02 37.61 15.31
C GLU A 32 39.87 37.59 14.30
N LEU A 33 40.03 38.31 13.19
CA LEU A 33 39.06 38.34 12.10
C LEU A 33 39.00 36.98 11.38
N ASP A 34 40.16 36.33 11.18
CA ASP A 34 40.25 34.96 10.66
C ASP A 34 39.66 33.91 11.61
N LEU A 35 39.84 34.07 12.93
CA LEU A 35 39.24 33.21 13.95
C LEU A 35 37.72 33.37 14.03
N ALA A 36 37.21 34.60 13.90
CA ALA A 36 35.78 34.86 13.82
C ALA A 36 35.16 34.26 12.56
N ARG A 37 35.81 34.40 11.39
CA ARG A 37 35.38 33.77 10.14
C ARG A 37 35.34 32.23 10.27
N LYS A 38 36.37 31.59 10.82
CA LYS A 38 36.38 30.14 11.07
C LYS A 38 35.28 29.67 12.03
N ARG A 39 34.91 30.48 13.03
CA ARG A 39 33.79 30.17 13.96
C ARG A 39 32.44 30.26 13.25
N GLU A 40 32.22 31.29 12.44
CA GLU A 40 30.99 31.44 11.66
C GLU A 40 30.87 30.34 10.60
N GLU A 41 31.95 29.98 9.90
CA GLU A 41 31.98 28.83 8.98
C GLU A 41 31.64 27.52 9.70
N ARG A 42 32.13 27.32 10.93
CA ARG A 42 31.81 26.13 11.74
C ARG A 42 30.34 26.10 12.18
N LYS A 43 29.79 27.23 12.62
CA LYS A 43 28.37 27.36 12.97
C LYS A 43 27.46 27.20 11.76
N GLU A 44 27.85 27.73 10.60
CA GLU A 44 27.10 27.59 9.36
C GLU A 44 27.14 26.15 8.86
N ALA A 45 28.29 25.47 8.96
CA ALA A 45 28.41 24.05 8.69
C ALA A 45 27.56 23.19 9.64
N GLU A 46 27.49 23.55 10.92
CA GLU A 46 26.65 22.88 11.92
C GLU A 46 25.15 23.09 11.63
N ARG A 47 24.73 24.32 11.32
CA ARG A 47 23.35 24.63 10.89
C ARG A 47 22.97 23.87 9.62
N LYS A 48 23.88 23.77 8.66
CA LYS A 48 23.68 22.98 7.42
C LYS A 48 23.47 21.50 7.75
N ARG A 49 24.31 20.90 8.59
CA ARG A 49 24.17 19.50 9.03
C ARG A 49 22.83 19.24 9.71
N VAL A 50 22.43 20.09 10.66
CA VAL A 50 21.13 19.96 11.33
C VAL A 50 19.97 20.08 10.35
N SER A 51 20.04 21.00 9.38
CA SER A 51 18.99 21.12 8.35
C SER A 51 18.93 19.90 7.41
N GLU A 52 20.09 19.31 7.07
CA GLU A 52 20.17 18.09 6.28
C GLU A 52 19.60 16.89 7.04
N GLU A 53 19.82 16.81 8.35
CA GLU A 53 19.26 15.75 9.20
C GLU A 53 17.73 15.88 9.31
N GLN A 54 17.22 17.09 9.51
CA GLN A 54 15.77 17.36 9.55
C GLN A 54 15.07 17.03 8.22
N THR A 55 15.69 17.39 7.09
CA THR A 55 15.14 17.03 5.77
C THR A 55 15.16 15.52 5.53
N GLN A 56 16.21 14.81 5.94
CA GLN A 56 16.27 13.35 5.86
C GLN A 56 15.20 12.68 6.75
N GLN A 57 14.99 13.21 7.95
CA GLN A 57 13.93 12.77 8.86
C GLN A 57 12.54 12.94 8.25
N HIS A 58 12.25 14.11 7.68
CA HIS A 58 10.99 14.37 7.01
C HIS A 58 10.75 13.43 5.82
N ILE A 59 11.79 13.16 5.03
CA ILE A 59 11.73 12.18 3.93
C ILE A 59 11.40 10.78 4.46
N ARG A 60 12.00 10.37 5.60
CA ARG A 60 11.68 9.09 6.24
C ARG A 60 10.22 9.06 6.73
N LYS A 61 9.76 10.08 7.46
CA LYS A 61 8.35 10.19 7.93
C LYS A 61 7.37 10.09 6.76
N LYS A 62 7.62 10.83 5.68
CA LYS A 62 6.83 10.76 4.45
C LYS A 62 6.83 9.36 3.84
N LEU A 63 7.98 8.69 3.79
CA LEU A 63 8.09 7.33 3.28
C LEU A 63 7.31 6.31 4.14
N LEU A 64 7.34 6.46 5.47
CA LEU A 64 6.54 5.64 6.38
C LEU A 64 5.04 5.82 6.11
N ALA A 65 4.58 7.07 5.94
CA ALA A 65 3.19 7.37 5.63
C ALA A 65 2.77 6.81 4.26
N GLU A 66 3.60 6.99 3.23
CA GLU A 66 3.36 6.46 1.88
C GLU A 66 3.25 4.93 1.86
N CYS A 67 4.04 4.24 2.70
CA CYS A 67 4.11 2.78 2.76
C CYS A 67 3.21 2.15 3.84
N GLN A 68 2.44 2.95 4.60
CA GLN A 68 1.55 2.43 5.65
C GLN A 68 0.49 1.47 5.09
N THR A 69 0.09 1.68 3.84
CA THR A 69 -0.83 0.79 3.11
C THR A 69 -0.32 -0.65 2.94
N LEU A 70 1.00 -0.89 3.06
CA LEU A 70 1.57 -2.24 3.06
C LEU A 70 1.12 -3.07 4.27
N LEU A 71 0.84 -2.44 5.42
CA LEU A 71 0.36 -3.14 6.60
C LEU A 71 -1.09 -3.62 6.45
N ASN A 72 -1.86 -3.04 5.52
CA ASN A 72 -3.25 -3.39 5.28
C ASN A 72 -3.41 -4.49 4.20
N VAL A 73 -2.32 -5.15 3.81
CA VAL A 73 -2.35 -6.22 2.81
C VAL A 73 -2.84 -7.52 3.47
N ASN A 74 -4.05 -7.96 3.14
CA ASN A 74 -4.51 -9.30 3.49
C ASN A 74 -3.72 -10.37 2.73
N TYR A 75 -2.79 -11.03 3.41
CA TYR A 75 -1.94 -12.07 2.84
C TYR A 75 -2.70 -13.36 2.54
N ASP A 76 -3.77 -13.66 3.29
CA ASP A 76 -4.59 -14.87 3.10
C ASP A 76 -5.18 -14.95 1.69
N TRP A 77 -5.61 -13.82 1.13
CA TRP A 77 -6.18 -13.77 -0.23
C TRP A 77 -5.12 -13.92 -1.32
N LEU A 78 -3.86 -13.65 -1.00
CA LEU A 78 -2.73 -13.68 -1.92
C LEU A 78 -1.94 -14.99 -1.87
N TYR A 79 -2.06 -15.74 -0.77
CA TYR A 79 -1.33 -16.98 -0.54
C TYR A 79 -1.90 -18.14 -1.40
N LEU A 80 -3.17 -18.04 -1.83
CA LEU A 80 -3.85 -19.00 -2.72
C LEU A 80 -3.69 -20.45 -2.22
N ASP A 81 -3.92 -20.69 -0.93
CA ASP A 81 -3.76 -22.01 -0.31
C ASP A 81 -4.69 -23.06 -0.94
N ASP A 82 -5.96 -22.71 -1.15
CA ASP A 82 -6.97 -23.61 -1.73
C ASP A 82 -6.87 -23.73 -3.26
N TYR A 83 -5.71 -23.47 -3.86
CA TYR A 83 -5.58 -23.55 -5.31
C TYR A 83 -5.71 -24.99 -5.78
N PRO A 84 -6.69 -25.31 -6.66
CA PRO A 84 -6.93 -26.69 -7.08
C PRO A 84 -5.71 -27.26 -7.79
N ASP A 85 -5.23 -28.40 -7.26
CA ASP A 85 -4.02 -29.06 -7.72
C ASP A 85 -4.11 -29.47 -9.19
N ASN A 86 -2.98 -29.41 -9.90
CA ASN A 86 -2.92 -29.81 -11.30
C ASN A 86 -3.17 -31.32 -11.44
N ARG A 87 -2.84 -32.11 -10.41
CA ARG A 87 -3.13 -33.55 -10.39
C ARG A 87 -4.63 -33.84 -10.38
N SER A 88 -5.40 -33.15 -9.54
CA SER A 88 -6.86 -33.35 -9.47
C SER A 88 -7.54 -32.93 -10.78
N VAL A 89 -7.09 -31.83 -11.40
CA VAL A 89 -7.54 -31.40 -12.72
C VAL A 89 -7.20 -32.44 -13.80
N ALA A 90 -6.00 -33.02 -13.77
CA ALA A 90 -5.58 -34.05 -14.72
C ALA A 90 -6.39 -35.35 -14.56
N LEU A 91 -6.67 -35.76 -13.31
CA LEU A 91 -7.52 -36.92 -13.03
C LEU A 91 -8.96 -36.68 -13.51
N ALA A 92 -9.55 -35.53 -13.20
CA ALA A 92 -10.90 -35.18 -13.65
C ALA A 92 -11.00 -35.13 -15.19
N LYS A 93 -9.96 -34.66 -15.88
CA LYS A 93 -9.89 -34.67 -17.35
C LYS A 93 -9.85 -36.11 -17.88
N ARG A 94 -8.99 -36.95 -17.30
CA ARG A 94 -8.84 -38.35 -17.71
C ARG A 94 -10.11 -39.17 -17.49
N ASN A 95 -10.79 -39.00 -16.36
CA ASN A 95 -12.06 -39.68 -16.08
C ASN A 95 -13.13 -39.32 -17.12
N ARG A 96 -13.20 -38.04 -17.52
CA ARG A 96 -14.09 -37.60 -18.60
C ARG A 96 -13.70 -38.21 -19.95
N ASP A 97 -12.41 -38.22 -20.27
CA ASP A 97 -11.93 -38.72 -21.56
C ASP A 97 -12.10 -40.25 -21.66
N TYR A 98 -11.91 -41.02 -20.58
CA TYR A 98 -12.24 -42.45 -20.52
C TYR A 98 -13.72 -42.72 -20.73
N TRP A 99 -14.58 -41.89 -20.13
CA TRP A 99 -16.02 -42.01 -20.30
C TRP A 99 -16.46 -41.68 -21.74
N LEU A 100 -15.88 -40.66 -22.37
CA LEU A 100 -16.14 -40.37 -23.80
C LEU A 100 -15.61 -41.48 -24.72
N PHE A 101 -14.46 -42.05 -24.38
CA PHE A 101 -13.89 -43.17 -25.14
C PHE A 101 -14.81 -44.38 -25.11
N ILE A 102 -15.37 -44.75 -23.95
CA ILE A 102 -16.29 -45.89 -23.87
C ILE A 102 -17.60 -45.64 -24.63
N CYS A 103 -18.13 -44.41 -24.57
CA CYS A 103 -19.26 -43.99 -25.42
C CYS A 103 -18.93 -44.12 -26.91
N CYS A 104 -17.73 -43.73 -27.33
CA CYS A 104 -17.28 -43.83 -28.71
C CYS A 104 -17.19 -45.30 -29.17
N VAL A 105 -16.65 -46.19 -28.33
CA VAL A 105 -16.60 -47.63 -28.61
C VAL A 105 -17.99 -48.21 -28.81
N PHE A 106 -18.94 -47.93 -27.91
CA PHE A 106 -20.32 -48.40 -28.07
C PHE A 106 -21.01 -47.83 -29.32
N PHE A 107 -20.74 -46.57 -29.64
CA PHE A 107 -21.23 -45.94 -30.86
C PHE A 107 -20.69 -46.63 -32.12
N ILE A 108 -19.39 -46.97 -32.16
CA ILE A 108 -18.79 -47.71 -33.28
C ILE A 108 -19.43 -49.09 -33.42
N VAL A 109 -19.63 -49.83 -32.32
CA VAL A 109 -20.30 -51.14 -32.33
C VAL A 109 -21.74 -51.02 -32.83
N PHE A 110 -22.47 -50.00 -32.39
CA PHE A 110 -23.81 -49.71 -32.89
C PHE A 110 -23.82 -49.44 -34.40
N CYS A 111 -22.93 -48.58 -34.89
CA CYS A 111 -22.78 -48.31 -36.32
C CYS A 111 -22.44 -49.58 -37.12
N ALA A 112 -21.58 -50.45 -36.61
CA ALA A 112 -21.27 -51.74 -37.23
C ALA A 112 -22.48 -52.68 -37.27
N GLY A 113 -23.34 -52.64 -36.24
CA GLY A 113 -24.63 -53.33 -36.23
C GLY A 113 -25.61 -52.79 -37.28
N VAL A 114 -25.69 -51.47 -37.46
CA VAL A 114 -26.53 -50.83 -38.49
C VAL A 114 -26.05 -51.18 -39.90
N LEU A 115 -24.74 -51.30 -40.11
CA LEU A 115 -24.14 -51.73 -41.39
C LEU A 115 -24.29 -53.24 -41.66
N GLY A 116 -24.87 -54.01 -40.73
CA GLY A 116 -25.05 -55.45 -40.89
C GLY A 116 -23.78 -56.29 -40.73
N VAL A 117 -22.68 -55.68 -40.24
CA VAL A 117 -21.41 -56.38 -39.98
C VAL A 117 -21.52 -57.24 -38.71
N VAL A 118 -22.40 -56.86 -37.79
CA VAL A 118 -22.59 -57.52 -36.48
C VAL A 118 -24.06 -57.96 -36.33
N PRO A 119 -24.36 -59.10 -35.68
CA PRO A 119 -25.74 -59.55 -35.48
C PRO A 119 -26.67 -58.50 -34.86
N ALA A 120 -27.93 -58.45 -35.32
CA ALA A 120 -28.91 -57.43 -34.92
C ALA A 120 -29.14 -57.34 -33.39
N TRP A 121 -29.06 -58.46 -32.67
CA TRP A 121 -29.20 -58.50 -31.21
C TRP A 121 -28.06 -57.76 -30.49
N VAL A 122 -26.84 -57.80 -31.03
CA VAL A 122 -25.68 -57.06 -30.50
C VAL A 122 -25.84 -55.57 -30.78
N GLY A 123 -26.29 -55.21 -31.99
CA GLY A 123 -26.60 -53.82 -32.36
C GLY A 123 -27.62 -53.20 -31.40
N GLY A 124 -28.74 -53.88 -31.16
CA GLY A 124 -29.76 -53.43 -30.21
C GLY A 124 -29.27 -53.32 -28.76
N SER A 125 -28.49 -54.31 -28.30
CA SER A 125 -27.90 -54.28 -26.95
C SER A 125 -26.90 -53.13 -26.78
N SER A 126 -26.05 -52.88 -27.79
CA SER A 126 -25.08 -51.78 -27.76
C SER A 126 -25.74 -50.40 -27.75
N PHE A 127 -26.88 -50.24 -28.43
CA PHE A 127 -27.67 -49.00 -28.38
C PHE A 127 -28.26 -48.75 -26.99
N GLY A 128 -28.79 -49.79 -26.35
CA GLY A 128 -29.29 -49.72 -24.97
C GLY A 128 -28.17 -49.36 -23.98
N LEU A 129 -27.00 -50.01 -24.08
CA LEU A 129 -25.85 -49.69 -23.23
C LEU A 129 -25.34 -48.26 -23.48
N LEU A 130 -25.26 -47.84 -24.74
CA LEU A 130 -24.88 -46.48 -25.11
C LEU A 130 -25.82 -45.46 -24.46
N PHE A 131 -27.13 -45.70 -24.51
CA PHE A 131 -28.12 -44.81 -23.92
C PHE A 131 -28.00 -44.74 -22.40
N VAL A 132 -27.86 -45.88 -21.72
CA VAL A 132 -27.64 -45.92 -20.27
C VAL A 132 -26.36 -45.18 -19.88
N VAL A 133 -25.24 -45.45 -20.56
CA VAL A 133 -23.97 -44.76 -20.32
C VAL A 133 -24.14 -43.26 -20.55
N LEU A 134 -24.81 -42.83 -21.63
CA LEU A 134 -25.11 -41.43 -21.94
C LEU A 134 -25.99 -40.75 -20.87
N CYS A 135 -26.96 -41.46 -20.28
CA CYS A 135 -27.73 -40.96 -19.15
C CYS A 135 -26.84 -40.67 -17.93
N PHE A 136 -25.82 -41.50 -17.66
CA PHE A 136 -24.82 -41.24 -16.63
C PHE A 136 -23.92 -40.02 -16.93
N ALA A 137 -23.87 -39.54 -18.19
CA ALA A 137 -23.17 -38.31 -18.56
C ALA A 137 -23.84 -37.05 -18.01
N LEU A 138 -25.16 -37.12 -17.80
CA LEU A 138 -25.94 -35.98 -17.37
C LEU A 138 -25.52 -35.62 -15.94
N LYS A 139 -25.06 -34.37 -15.79
CA LYS A 139 -24.61 -33.77 -14.52
C LYS A 139 -25.50 -34.08 -13.31
N PRO A 140 -26.85 -34.02 -13.38
CA PRO A 140 -27.68 -34.33 -12.21
C PRO A 140 -27.55 -35.79 -11.76
N PHE A 141 -27.48 -36.74 -12.69
CA PHE A 141 -27.39 -38.17 -12.36
C PHE A 141 -26.00 -38.54 -11.82
N ARG A 142 -24.95 -37.97 -12.40
CA ARG A 142 -23.57 -38.17 -11.93
C ARG A 142 -23.34 -37.62 -10.52
N ARG A 143 -23.99 -36.51 -10.15
CA ARG A 143 -23.84 -35.86 -8.84
C ARG A 143 -24.34 -36.73 -7.68
N PHE A 144 -25.29 -37.64 -7.93
CA PHE A 144 -25.77 -38.58 -6.91
C PHE A 144 -24.78 -39.72 -6.61
N PHE A 145 -23.96 -40.11 -7.59
CA PHE A 145 -23.07 -41.27 -7.48
C PHE A 145 -21.60 -40.94 -7.26
N SER A 146 -21.16 -39.71 -7.56
CA SER A 146 -19.75 -39.33 -7.46
C SER A 146 -19.56 -38.05 -6.66
N ALA A 147 -18.84 -38.17 -5.54
CA ALA A 147 -18.36 -37.03 -4.74
C ALA A 147 -17.11 -36.36 -5.35
N GLU A 148 -16.59 -36.85 -6.49
CA GLU A 148 -15.43 -36.23 -7.15
C GLU A 148 -15.78 -34.86 -7.75
N PRO A 149 -14.97 -33.82 -7.46
CA PRO A 149 -15.21 -32.47 -7.97
C PRO A 149 -15.14 -32.45 -9.48
N THR A 150 -16.07 -31.75 -10.11
CA THR A 150 -16.13 -31.75 -11.57
C THR A 150 -15.03 -30.87 -12.18
N LEU A 151 -14.53 -31.21 -13.38
CA LEU A 151 -13.49 -30.41 -14.05
C LEU A 151 -13.87 -28.92 -14.16
N ASN A 152 -15.14 -28.62 -14.47
CA ASN A 152 -15.61 -27.24 -14.59
C ASN A 152 -15.67 -26.52 -13.24
N GLU A 153 -15.98 -27.26 -12.17
CA GLU A 153 -15.99 -26.74 -10.80
C GLU A 153 -14.58 -26.37 -10.37
N LEU A 154 -13.59 -27.28 -10.53
CA LEU A 154 -12.18 -27.00 -10.27
C LEU A 154 -11.66 -25.80 -11.08
N LEU A 155 -12.05 -25.69 -12.36
CA LEU A 155 -11.67 -24.55 -13.19
C LEU A 155 -12.37 -23.25 -12.76
N SER A 156 -13.63 -23.33 -12.30
CA SER A 156 -14.37 -22.17 -11.80
C SER A 156 -13.81 -21.68 -10.46
N GLU A 157 -13.42 -22.58 -9.57
CA GLU A 157 -12.77 -22.27 -8.30
C GLU A 157 -11.42 -21.60 -8.54
N ARG A 158 -10.61 -22.15 -9.45
CA ARG A 158 -9.35 -21.55 -9.88
C ARG A 158 -9.53 -20.10 -10.31
N LYS A 159 -10.49 -19.84 -11.21
CA LYS A 159 -10.80 -18.50 -11.69
C LYS A 159 -11.33 -17.59 -10.58
N LYS A 160 -12.14 -18.12 -9.65
CA LYS A 160 -12.69 -17.36 -8.53
C LYS A 160 -11.60 -16.93 -7.55
N LEU A 161 -10.65 -17.82 -7.23
CA LEU A 161 -9.51 -17.51 -6.37
C LEU A 161 -8.57 -16.50 -7.03
N GLU A 162 -8.23 -16.71 -8.30
CA GLU A 162 -7.41 -15.77 -9.08
C GLU A 162 -8.10 -14.40 -9.16
N PHE A 163 -9.39 -14.35 -9.48
CA PHE A 163 -10.14 -13.10 -9.54
C PHE A 163 -10.21 -12.38 -8.19
N ARG A 164 -10.40 -13.11 -7.08
CA ARG A 164 -10.39 -12.54 -5.73
C ARG A 164 -9.04 -11.90 -5.41
N ALA A 165 -7.94 -12.61 -5.65
CA ALA A 165 -6.60 -12.11 -5.42
C ALA A 165 -6.30 -10.88 -6.29
N LEU A 166 -6.68 -10.93 -7.57
CA LEU A 166 -6.50 -9.84 -8.51
C LEU A 166 -7.29 -8.59 -8.15
N ASN A 167 -8.52 -8.75 -7.66
CA ASN A 167 -9.33 -7.61 -7.22
C ASN A 167 -8.71 -6.95 -5.98
N HIS A 168 -8.16 -7.74 -5.06
CA HIS A 168 -7.42 -7.22 -3.90
C HIS A 168 -6.14 -6.48 -4.32
N ILE A 169 -5.35 -7.05 -5.24
CA ILE A 169 -4.17 -6.37 -5.79
C ILE A 169 -4.55 -5.05 -6.45
N LYS A 170 -5.64 -5.03 -7.23
CA LYS A 170 -6.15 -3.81 -7.87
C LYS A 170 -6.52 -2.74 -6.85
N LEU A 171 -7.17 -3.12 -5.76
CA LEU A 171 -7.53 -2.21 -4.67
C LEU A 171 -6.27 -1.63 -3.99
N LEU A 172 -5.27 -2.49 -3.73
CA LEU A 172 -4.00 -2.10 -3.11
C LEU A 172 -3.17 -1.19 -4.01
N GLU A 173 -3.14 -1.47 -5.33
CA GLU A 173 -2.32 -0.72 -6.28
C GLU A 173 -2.84 0.71 -6.47
N GLY A 174 -4.17 0.90 -6.45
CA GLY A 174 -4.80 2.22 -6.51
C GLY A 174 -4.36 3.05 -7.72
N GLN A 175 -4.31 4.38 -7.56
CA GLN A 175 -3.91 5.33 -8.61
C GLN A 175 -2.39 5.46 -8.79
N GLU A 176 -1.63 5.30 -7.70
CA GLU A 176 -0.20 5.64 -7.63
C GLU A 176 0.75 4.43 -7.65
N GLY A 177 0.22 3.20 -7.57
CA GLY A 177 1.01 1.98 -7.61
C GLY A 177 1.75 1.69 -6.30
N LEU A 178 1.14 0.90 -5.41
CA LEU A 178 1.77 0.51 -4.14
C LEU A 178 3.16 -0.13 -4.31
N ALA A 179 3.29 -1.03 -5.29
CA ALA A 179 4.56 -1.69 -5.58
C ALA A 179 5.63 -0.68 -6.06
N TRP A 180 5.26 0.36 -6.80
CA TRP A 180 6.21 1.42 -7.17
C TRP A 180 6.74 2.18 -5.95
N LYS A 181 5.88 2.51 -4.98
CA LYS A 181 6.30 3.16 -3.72
C LYS A 181 7.34 2.34 -2.96
N CYS A 182 7.21 1.01 -3.01
CA CYS A 182 8.15 0.09 -2.39
C CYS A 182 9.58 0.17 -2.96
N ARG A 183 9.79 0.79 -4.13
CA ARG A 183 11.12 0.96 -4.71
C ARG A 183 12.06 1.74 -3.78
N LYS A 184 11.54 2.74 -3.06
CA LYS A 184 12.31 3.55 -2.10
C LYS A 184 12.78 2.71 -0.89
N LEU A 185 12.06 1.65 -0.54
CA LEU A 185 12.40 0.73 0.55
C LEU A 185 13.60 -0.19 0.21
N ALA A 186 14.01 -0.26 -1.06
CA ALA A 186 15.16 -1.05 -1.48
C ALA A 186 16.50 -0.61 -0.83
N LYS A 187 16.55 0.58 -0.21
CA LYS A 187 17.68 1.02 0.62
C LYS A 187 17.86 0.16 1.88
N TYR A 188 16.77 -0.34 2.46
CA TYR A 188 16.75 -1.06 3.75
C TYR A 188 16.73 -2.59 3.60
N ASN A 189 16.48 -3.11 2.40
CA ASN A 189 16.50 -4.55 2.13
C ASN A 189 17.04 -4.81 0.72
N ALA A 190 18.20 -5.48 0.65
CA ALA A 190 18.84 -5.84 -0.61
C ALA A 190 18.00 -6.80 -1.47
N ASN A 191 17.11 -7.60 -0.86
CA ASN A 191 16.26 -8.51 -1.60
C ASN A 191 15.33 -7.79 -2.57
N LEU A 192 14.89 -6.56 -2.29
CA LEU A 192 14.04 -5.76 -3.18
C LEU A 192 14.76 -5.34 -4.47
N LYS A 193 16.10 -5.37 -4.49
CA LYS A 193 16.90 -4.98 -5.67
C LYS A 193 16.95 -6.05 -6.75
N ARG A 194 16.44 -7.27 -6.48
CA ARG A 194 16.40 -8.36 -7.45
C ARG A 194 15.65 -7.93 -8.72
N THR A 195 16.13 -8.35 -9.88
CA THR A 195 15.59 -7.96 -11.20
C THR A 195 14.11 -8.31 -11.37
N LEU A 196 13.66 -9.44 -10.82
CA LEU A 196 12.25 -9.85 -10.84
C LEU A 196 11.33 -8.85 -10.12
N PHE A 197 11.77 -8.35 -8.96
CA PHE A 197 11.04 -7.37 -8.18
C PHE A 197 11.11 -5.99 -8.81
N GLN A 198 12.26 -5.59 -9.36
CA GLN A 198 12.37 -4.33 -10.10
C GLN A 198 11.45 -4.33 -11.33
N GLY A 199 11.41 -5.42 -12.09
CA GLY A 199 10.47 -5.57 -13.20
C GLY A 199 9.02 -5.42 -12.76
N ALA A 200 8.62 -6.03 -11.64
CA ALA A 200 7.27 -5.87 -11.08
C ALA A 200 6.98 -4.42 -10.65
N MET A 201 7.94 -3.75 -10.00
CA MET A 201 7.80 -2.35 -9.60
C MET A 201 7.72 -1.39 -10.79
N ASP A 202 8.50 -1.64 -11.86
CA ASP A 202 8.46 -0.86 -13.10
C ASP A 202 7.14 -1.06 -13.87
N LEU A 203 6.58 -2.26 -13.84
CA LEU A 203 5.26 -2.55 -14.39
C LEU A 203 4.16 -1.83 -13.62
N SER A 204 4.29 -1.72 -12.30
CA SER A 204 3.39 -0.94 -11.44
C SER A 204 3.48 0.56 -11.75
N ALA A 205 4.69 1.09 -11.92
CA ALA A 205 4.90 2.48 -12.32
C ALA A 205 4.23 2.82 -13.66
N LYS A 206 4.26 1.87 -14.61
CA LYS A 206 3.62 1.98 -15.93
C LYS A 206 2.11 1.65 -15.91
N LYS A 207 1.52 1.37 -14.74
CA LYS A 207 0.11 0.96 -14.56
C LYS A 207 -0.30 -0.25 -15.42
N ARG A 208 0.68 -1.09 -15.80
CA ARG A 208 0.48 -2.29 -16.62
C ARG A 208 0.59 -3.59 -15.83
N LEU A 209 0.80 -3.49 -14.51
CA LEU A 209 0.97 -4.63 -13.63
C LEU A 209 -0.20 -5.62 -13.72
N PHE A 210 -1.44 -5.13 -13.65
CA PHE A 210 -2.65 -5.96 -13.76
C PHE A 210 -2.77 -6.73 -15.09
N SER A 211 -2.20 -6.20 -16.19
CA SER A 211 -2.22 -6.91 -17.47
C SER A 211 -1.31 -8.14 -17.48
N VAL A 212 -0.26 -8.11 -16.65
CA VAL A 212 0.78 -9.15 -16.58
C VAL A 212 0.49 -10.14 -15.45
N ILE A 213 -0.02 -9.67 -14.31
CA ILE A 213 -0.45 -10.52 -13.21
C ILE A 213 -1.79 -11.15 -13.58
N ARG A 214 -1.78 -12.20 -14.40
CA ARG A 214 -2.95 -13.08 -14.61
C ARG A 214 -2.69 -14.49 -14.11
N GLU A 215 -1.44 -14.92 -14.12
CA GLU A 215 -1.05 -16.27 -13.71
C GLU A 215 -0.76 -16.36 -12.20
N LYS A 216 -1.02 -17.54 -11.63
CA LYS A 216 -0.65 -17.90 -10.25
C LYS A 216 0.80 -17.54 -9.90
N LYS A 217 1.73 -17.78 -10.84
CA LYS A 217 3.16 -17.49 -10.62
C LYS A 217 3.41 -16.00 -10.36
N HIS A 218 2.71 -15.13 -11.08
CA HIS A 218 2.83 -13.68 -10.93
C HIS A 218 2.16 -13.18 -9.65
N ILE A 219 1.01 -13.75 -9.27
CA ILE A 219 0.36 -13.43 -7.99
C ILE A 219 1.28 -13.80 -6.83
N ARG A 220 1.90 -14.99 -6.87
CA ARG A 220 2.87 -15.42 -5.85
C ARG A 220 4.13 -14.56 -5.82
N LEU A 221 4.63 -14.14 -6.98
CA LEU A 221 5.75 -13.21 -7.06
C LEU A 221 5.39 -11.86 -6.42
N TYR A 222 4.18 -11.36 -6.66
CA TYR A 222 3.69 -10.13 -6.05
C TYR A 222 3.53 -10.28 -4.52
N LEU A 223 3.02 -11.41 -4.04
CA LEU A 223 3.00 -11.73 -2.61
C LEU A 223 4.40 -11.68 -2.00
N GLN A 224 5.38 -12.34 -2.63
CA GLN A 224 6.76 -12.33 -2.13
C GLN A 224 7.35 -10.91 -2.09
N LEU A 225 7.04 -10.09 -3.09
CA LEU A 225 7.43 -8.67 -3.11
C LEU A 225 6.84 -7.92 -1.91
N MET A 226 5.54 -8.09 -1.64
CA MET A 226 4.87 -7.44 -0.51
C MET A 226 5.46 -7.88 0.84
N LEU A 227 5.72 -9.18 1.03
CA LEU A 227 6.33 -9.70 2.27
C LEU A 227 7.74 -9.15 2.51
N GLU A 228 8.57 -9.06 1.46
CA GLU A 228 9.91 -8.48 1.60
C GLU A 228 9.86 -6.95 1.79
N ALA A 229 8.87 -6.27 1.21
CA ALA A 229 8.62 -4.86 1.44
C ALA A 229 8.17 -4.59 2.87
N GLU A 230 7.32 -5.45 3.47
CA GLU A 230 6.92 -5.35 4.87
C GLU A 230 8.13 -5.50 5.81
N LYS A 231 9.02 -6.46 5.55
CA LYS A 231 10.28 -6.59 6.31
C LYS A 231 11.15 -5.34 6.19
N ALA A 232 11.25 -4.76 5.00
CA ALA A 232 11.99 -3.52 4.78
C ALA A 232 11.35 -2.33 5.51
N TYR A 233 10.01 -2.27 5.52
CA TYR A 233 9.24 -1.26 6.24
C TYR A 233 9.49 -1.31 7.75
N LYS A 234 9.44 -2.50 8.36
CA LYS A 234 9.74 -2.70 9.78
C LYS A 234 11.15 -2.24 10.15
N ARG A 235 12.14 -2.50 9.29
CA ARG A 235 13.52 -2.01 9.47
C ARG A 235 13.62 -0.50 9.36
N LEU A 236 12.95 0.10 8.36
CA LEU A 236 12.87 1.54 8.22
C LEU A 236 12.21 2.21 9.43
N GLN A 237 11.15 1.61 9.97
CA GLN A 237 10.48 2.11 11.18
C GLN A 237 11.39 2.07 12.41
N GLN A 238 12.13 0.99 12.59
CA GLN A 238 13.13 0.89 13.67
C GLN A 238 14.26 1.91 13.51
N ASP A 239 14.75 2.11 12.29
CA ASP A 239 15.78 3.11 11.99
C ASP A 239 15.30 4.53 12.26
N TYR A 240 14.07 4.85 11.82
CA TYR A 240 13.42 6.12 12.10
C TYR A 240 13.30 6.40 13.60
N LEU A 241 12.82 5.42 14.39
CA LEU A 241 12.68 5.60 15.84
C LEU A 241 14.04 5.83 16.52
N LYS A 242 15.08 5.09 16.14
CA LYS A 242 16.44 5.28 16.70
C LYS A 242 16.98 6.69 16.41
N HIS A 243 16.82 7.16 15.18
CA HIS A 243 17.23 8.51 14.80
C HIS A 243 16.41 9.58 15.51
N HIS A 244 15.10 9.38 15.65
CA HIS A 244 14.22 10.29 16.37
C HIS A 244 14.60 10.41 17.86
N PHE A 245 14.90 9.30 18.54
CA PHE A 245 15.36 9.34 19.93
C PHE A 245 16.72 10.03 20.08
N ASN A 246 17.67 9.77 19.18
CA ASN A 246 18.99 10.43 19.21
C ASN A 246 18.88 11.94 18.97
N ASN A 247 18.01 12.36 18.05
CA ASN A 247 17.74 13.78 17.82
C ASN A 247 17.07 14.45 19.03
N LEU A 248 16.15 13.75 19.70
CA LEU A 248 15.51 14.22 20.92
C LEU A 248 16.52 14.37 22.07
N GLU A 249 17.47 13.44 22.24
CA GLU A 249 18.58 13.53 23.20
C GLU A 249 19.50 14.72 22.91
N GLN A 250 19.69 15.07 21.63
CA GLN A 250 20.47 16.23 21.20
C GLN A 250 19.68 17.56 21.27
N GLY A 251 18.40 17.52 21.68
CA GLY A 251 17.53 18.69 21.78
C GLY A 251 17.02 19.22 20.43
N ILE A 252 17.11 18.42 19.37
CA ILE A 252 16.58 18.73 18.04
C ILE A 252 15.16 18.14 17.97
N ASP A 253 14.15 19.00 18.15
CA ASP A 253 12.75 18.57 18.07
C ASP A 253 12.30 18.44 16.60
N ASP A 254 11.97 17.21 16.22
CA ASP A 254 11.56 16.81 14.87
C ASP A 254 10.03 16.81 14.67
N THR A 255 9.23 17.21 15.68
CA THR A 255 7.76 17.19 15.63
C THR A 255 7.13 18.45 15.03
N VAL A 256 7.89 19.54 14.91
CA VAL A 256 7.44 20.81 14.32
C VAL A 256 7.35 20.69 12.80
N ASP A 257 6.16 20.37 12.31
CA ASP A 257 5.82 20.46 10.88
C ASP A 257 6.07 21.90 10.37
N GLU A 258 6.73 22.05 9.22
CA GLU A 258 7.15 23.34 8.64
C GLU A 258 6.03 24.38 8.48
N GLN A 259 4.77 23.95 8.48
CA GLN A 259 3.61 24.83 8.43
C GLN A 259 3.55 25.79 9.62
N SER A 260 4.18 25.44 10.75
CA SER A 260 4.35 26.31 11.92
C SER A 260 5.58 27.24 11.84
N ARG A 261 6.60 26.89 11.02
CA ARG A 261 7.84 27.66 10.83
C ARG A 261 7.69 28.79 9.81
N SER A 262 6.88 28.59 8.78
CA SER A 262 6.55 29.66 7.81
C SER A 262 5.70 30.78 8.42
N VAL A 263 4.88 30.46 9.43
CA VAL A 263 4.06 31.45 10.16
C VAL A 263 4.91 32.24 11.17
N SER A 264 5.87 31.61 11.83
CA SER A 264 6.75 32.31 12.80
C SER A 264 7.78 33.23 12.12
N THR A 265 8.11 32.99 10.85
CA THR A 265 9.01 33.87 10.07
C THR A 265 8.25 35.06 9.44
N SER A 266 6.96 34.91 9.10
CA SER A 266 6.17 36.00 8.53
C SER A 266 5.62 36.98 9.58
N VAL A 267 5.48 36.56 10.84
CA VAL A 267 5.06 37.44 11.94
C VAL A 267 6.17 38.40 12.38
N ALA A 268 7.45 38.05 12.17
CA ALA A 268 8.57 38.93 12.50
C ALA A 268 8.82 40.07 11.48
N ALA A 269 8.21 39.99 10.28
CA ALA A 269 8.45 40.94 9.19
C ALA A 269 7.31 41.93 8.92
N ASN A 270 6.14 41.78 9.55
CA ASN A 270 4.94 42.57 9.21
C ASN A 270 4.37 43.38 10.40
N GLY A 271 5.26 44.08 11.09
CA GLY A 271 4.94 45.00 12.18
C GLY A 271 5.12 46.47 11.80
N SER A 272 4.48 46.97 10.73
CA SER A 272 4.21 48.40 10.59
C SER A 272 3.18 48.71 9.50
N SER A 273 2.37 49.74 9.77
CA SER A 273 1.48 50.46 8.86
C SER A 273 0.04 49.95 8.73
N SER A 274 -0.76 50.53 9.62
CA SER A 274 -2.22 50.66 9.63
C SER A 274 -2.77 51.58 8.52
N ASN A 275 -4.05 51.32 8.18
CA ASN A 275 -5.15 52.26 7.90
C ASN A 275 -5.76 52.37 6.48
N THR A 276 -7.10 52.20 6.52
CA THR A 276 -8.21 52.97 5.91
C THR A 276 -8.74 52.67 4.50
N ASP A 277 -10.03 52.30 4.53
CA ASP A 277 -11.17 52.81 3.75
C ASP A 277 -11.49 52.34 2.31
N SER A 278 -12.59 51.59 2.24
CA SER A 278 -13.88 51.99 1.64
C SER A 278 -14.00 52.39 0.15
N SER A 279 -14.81 51.57 -0.54
CA SER A 279 -15.93 51.95 -1.44
C SER A 279 -15.76 51.96 -2.96
N GLN A 280 -16.68 51.19 -3.57
CA GLN A 280 -17.45 51.42 -4.81
C GLN A 280 -16.74 51.42 -6.18
N ALA A 281 -17.15 50.51 -7.07
CA ALA A 281 -18.20 50.80 -8.06
C ALA A 281 -18.58 49.56 -8.90
N MET A 282 -19.88 49.53 -9.23
CA MET A 282 -20.62 48.53 -10.00
C MET A 282 -20.26 48.51 -11.49
N SER A 283 -20.48 47.37 -12.17
CA SER A 283 -21.25 47.37 -13.44
C SER A 283 -21.75 45.97 -13.85
N SER A 284 -23.09 45.86 -13.82
CA SER A 284 -24.06 44.96 -14.45
C SER A 284 -23.68 44.12 -15.69
N LYS A 285 -24.22 42.87 -15.77
CA LYS A 285 -25.25 42.50 -16.79
C LYS A 285 -26.00 41.18 -16.50
N ALA A 286 -27.31 41.24 -16.77
CA ALA A 286 -28.43 40.29 -16.65
C ALA A 286 -28.25 38.95 -17.45
N MET A 287 -28.68 37.76 -16.99
CA MET A 287 -30.04 37.20 -16.73
C MET A 287 -30.64 36.48 -17.96
N SER A 288 -30.86 35.16 -17.86
CA SER A 288 -31.81 34.26 -18.57
C SER A 288 -31.27 32.82 -18.43
N SER A 289 -31.97 31.71 -18.24
CA SER A 289 -33.31 31.31 -17.76
C SER A 289 -33.25 29.75 -17.65
N ASN A 290 -34.11 29.15 -16.83
CA ASN A 290 -34.15 27.74 -16.36
C ASN A 290 -34.81 26.78 -17.41
N PRO A 291 -35.23 25.50 -17.15
CA PRO A 291 -34.84 24.44 -16.18
C PRO A 291 -34.84 22.99 -16.81
N MET A 292 -34.64 21.95 -15.98
CA MET A 292 -35.56 20.78 -15.80
C MET A 292 -34.97 19.33 -15.86
N SER A 293 -35.23 18.60 -14.75
CA SER A 293 -35.61 17.18 -14.55
C SER A 293 -34.75 15.99 -14.99
N SER A 294 -34.41 15.12 -14.01
CA SER A 294 -35.10 13.82 -13.69
C SER A 294 -34.32 13.12 -12.55
N LYS A 295 -34.83 12.87 -11.32
CA LYS A 295 -35.69 11.75 -10.84
C LYS A 295 -35.40 10.41 -11.57
N THR A 296 -35.21 9.23 -10.95
CA THR A 296 -35.91 8.61 -9.80
C THR A 296 -35.27 7.26 -9.40
N THR A 297 -35.20 7.00 -8.08
CA THR A 297 -35.55 5.78 -7.29
C THR A 297 -35.11 4.34 -7.67
N SER A 298 -34.56 3.62 -6.68
CA SER A 298 -35.18 2.45 -5.97
C SER A 298 -34.08 1.72 -5.16
N ALA A 299 -34.10 1.71 -3.82
CA ALA A 299 -34.83 0.79 -2.93
C ALA A 299 -34.31 -0.66 -2.98
N GLU A 300 -33.63 -1.13 -1.92
CA GLU A 300 -33.95 -2.42 -1.29
C GLU A 300 -33.36 -2.53 0.13
N LYS A 301 -34.08 -3.30 0.94
CA LYS A 301 -34.16 -3.43 2.39
C LYS A 301 -33.56 -4.79 2.78
N SER A 302 -32.89 -4.91 3.93
CA SER A 302 -33.13 -5.97 4.94
C SER A 302 -31.94 -6.18 5.90
N SER A 303 -32.21 -5.93 7.18
CA SER A 303 -31.94 -6.79 8.35
C SER A 303 -30.52 -7.25 8.68
N GLN A 304 -29.99 -6.71 9.79
CA GLN A 304 -28.87 -7.26 10.56
C GLN A 304 -29.41 -7.72 11.93
N ALA A 305 -29.39 -9.04 12.16
CA ALA A 305 -29.51 -9.69 13.46
C ALA A 305 -28.08 -10.14 13.86
N SER A 306 -27.57 -9.69 15.00
CA SER A 306 -27.55 -10.40 16.29
C SER A 306 -26.53 -11.54 16.40
N GLY A 307 -25.56 -11.36 17.29
CA GLY A 307 -25.13 -12.38 18.25
C GLY A 307 -24.04 -13.39 17.82
N GLN A 308 -22.80 -13.15 18.25
CA GLN A 308 -21.92 -14.23 18.74
C GLN A 308 -22.34 -14.62 20.18
N PRO A 309 -21.96 -15.80 20.74
CA PRO A 309 -20.61 -16.05 21.28
C PRO A 309 -20.04 -17.43 20.89
N ILE A 310 -18.73 -17.55 20.62
CA ILE A 310 -17.67 -18.01 21.55
C ILE A 310 -18.05 -19.26 22.36
N THR A 311 -17.42 -20.40 22.02
CA THR A 311 -17.02 -21.38 23.04
C THR A 311 -15.68 -21.99 22.66
N VAL A 312 -14.74 -21.81 23.57
CA VAL A 312 -13.38 -22.33 23.65
C VAL A 312 -13.44 -23.71 24.30
N ALA A 313 -12.77 -24.72 23.75
CA ALA A 313 -12.17 -25.80 24.53
C ALA A 313 -11.10 -26.52 23.70
N GLN A 314 -9.89 -26.53 24.25
CA GLN A 314 -8.70 -27.25 23.80
C GLN A 314 -8.51 -28.46 24.77
N PRO A 315 -7.34 -29.13 24.85
CA PRO A 315 -7.10 -30.50 24.42
C PRO A 315 -6.91 -31.53 25.57
N ASP A 316 -7.08 -32.82 25.28
CA ASP A 316 -6.48 -33.94 26.02
C ASP A 316 -5.94 -34.92 24.97
N SER A 317 -4.64 -35.16 24.80
CA SER A 317 -3.62 -35.70 25.72
C SER A 317 -3.77 -37.22 25.98
N VAL A 318 -2.72 -37.95 25.57
CA VAL A 318 -2.24 -39.25 26.09
C VAL A 318 -3.04 -40.52 25.76
N ALA A 319 -2.48 -41.39 24.90
CA ALA A 319 -2.10 -42.75 25.29
C ALA A 319 -1.33 -43.45 24.16
N ALA A 320 -0.01 -43.49 24.30
CA ALA A 320 0.84 -44.49 23.69
C ALA A 320 0.60 -45.84 24.39
N SER A 321 0.61 -46.94 23.64
CA SER A 321 1.38 -48.15 23.99
C SER A 321 1.33 -49.22 22.88
N PRO A 322 2.34 -50.12 22.87
CA PRO A 322 2.79 -50.90 21.71
C PRO A 322 2.50 -52.40 21.87
N THR A 323 3.22 -53.25 21.11
CA THR A 323 3.28 -54.74 21.16
C THR A 323 2.14 -55.45 20.42
N SER A 324 2.32 -56.60 19.77
CA SER A 324 3.47 -57.49 19.53
C SER A 324 3.10 -58.43 18.38
N SER A 325 4.11 -58.83 17.62
CA SER A 325 4.34 -60.17 17.08
C SER A 325 3.24 -61.23 17.31
N GLN A 326 2.71 -61.77 16.21
CA GLN A 326 2.85 -63.18 15.81
C GLN A 326 2.53 -63.34 14.32
#